data_AF-A0A2B7ZVJ8-F1
#
_entry.id   AF-A0A2B7ZVJ8-F1
#
_cell.length_a   1.000
_cell.length_b   1.000
_cell.length_c   1.000
_cell.angle_alpha   90.00
_cell.angle_beta   90.00
_cell.angle_gamma   90.00
#
_symmetry.space_group_name_H-M   'P 1'
#
loop_
_entity.id
_entity.type
_entity.pdbx_description
1 polymer ?
#
loop_
_entity_poly.entity_id
_entity_poly.type
_entity_poly.pdbx_seq_one_letter_code
_entity_poly.pdbx_strand_id
1 'polypeptide(L)'
;MGTGFTIDTPLKTAHFGIDSVVSLVDDKLMERLRKMYCEKFNLPFAEISEKIEDFRAKRIASYLNLLNELVNKKIEALKHAVAEKEAELKSYFCMLPDAAA
;
A
#
# COMPACT_ATOMS: atom_id res chain seq x y z
N MET A 1 -19.74 -3.75 8.06
CA MET A 1 -18.56 -4.32 7.35
C MET A 1 -17.60 -4.90 8.38
N GLY A 2 -16.99 -6.06 8.12
CA GLY A 2 -16.10 -6.71 9.10
C GLY A 2 -14.80 -5.94 9.32
N THR A 3 -14.29 -5.94 10.56
CA THR A 3 -13.03 -5.26 10.94
C THR A 3 -11.84 -5.72 10.10
N GLY A 4 -11.76 -7.01 9.79
CA GLY A 4 -10.70 -7.53 8.92
C GLY A 4 -10.80 -7.06 7.46
N PHE A 5 -12.00 -6.73 6.97
CA PHE A 5 -12.17 -6.22 5.62
C PHE A 5 -11.71 -4.76 5.51
N THR A 6 -12.14 -3.91 6.45
CA THR A 6 -11.85 -2.47 6.41
C THR A 6 -10.38 -2.17 6.65
N ILE A 7 -9.72 -2.89 7.55
CA ILE A 7 -8.28 -2.69 7.83
C ILE A 7 -7.42 -2.96 6.59
N ASP A 8 -7.78 -3.96 5.79
CA ASP A 8 -6.97 -4.38 4.64
C ASP A 8 -7.27 -3.60 3.34
N THR A 9 -8.47 -3.03 3.24
CA THR A 9 -8.96 -2.36 2.01
C THR A 9 -8.05 -1.25 1.50
N PRO A 10 -7.58 -0.29 2.33
CA PRO A 10 -6.79 0.84 1.81
C PRO A 10 -5.52 0.42 1.10
N LEU A 11 -4.84 -0.64 1.56
CA LEU A 11 -3.62 -1.11 0.89
C LEU A 11 -3.90 -1.62 -0.54
N LYS A 12 -5.13 -2.05 -0.82
CA LYS A 12 -5.57 -2.55 -2.13
C LYS A 12 -6.13 -1.46 -3.03
N THR A 13 -6.72 -0.40 -2.49
CA THR A 13 -7.46 0.58 -3.30
C THR A 13 -6.85 1.98 -3.31
N ALA A 14 -6.04 2.35 -2.32
CA ALA A 14 -5.55 3.73 -2.16
C ALA A 14 -4.68 4.22 -3.33
N HIS A 15 -3.91 3.32 -3.97
CA HIS A 15 -3.10 3.67 -5.14
C HIS A 15 -3.92 4.01 -6.39
N PHE A 16 -5.24 3.72 -6.38
CA PHE A 16 -6.19 4.16 -7.40
C PHE A 16 -6.92 5.45 -7.04
N GLY A 17 -6.58 6.10 -5.91
CA GLY A 17 -7.26 7.31 -5.44
C GLY A 17 -8.65 7.05 -4.85
N ILE A 18 -8.96 5.81 -4.47
CA ILE A 18 -10.26 5.44 -3.88
C ILE A 18 -10.22 5.63 -2.36
N ASP A 19 -11.12 6.47 -1.85
CA ASP A 19 -11.30 6.67 -0.41
C ASP A 19 -11.76 5.39 0.29
N SER A 20 -11.14 5.09 1.43
CA SER A 20 -11.45 3.91 2.24
C SER A 20 -11.28 4.20 3.73
N VAL A 21 -11.79 3.31 4.58
CA VAL A 21 -11.80 3.47 6.04
C VAL A 21 -11.07 2.31 6.71
N VAL A 22 -10.25 2.62 7.72
CA VAL A 22 -9.57 1.64 8.59
C VAL A 22 -10.28 1.58 9.94
N SER A 23 -10.68 0.40 10.38
CA SER A 23 -11.20 0.21 11.73
C SER A 23 -10.05 0.14 12.75
N LEU A 24 -10.08 1.02 13.76
CA LEU A 24 -9.08 1.07 14.86
C LEU A 24 -9.55 0.32 16.11
N VAL A 25 -10.58 -0.52 15.97
CA VAL A 25 -11.21 -1.20 17.10
C VAL A 25 -10.31 -2.28 17.70
N ASP A 26 -9.59 -3.03 16.87
CA ASP A 26 -8.79 -4.20 17.28
C ASP A 26 -7.30 -4.03 16.94
N ASP A 27 -6.50 -3.66 17.94
CA ASP A 27 -5.05 -3.49 17.80
C ASP A 27 -4.31 -4.83 17.65
N LYS A 28 -4.85 -5.93 18.17
CA LYS A 28 -4.24 -7.27 18.04
C LYS A 28 -4.32 -7.75 16.61
N LEU A 29 -5.46 -7.50 15.96
CA LEU A 29 -5.64 -7.79 14.54
C LEU A 29 -4.68 -6.94 13.68
N MET A 30 -4.53 -5.65 13.99
CA MET A 30 -3.59 -4.76 13.30
C MET A 30 -2.14 -5.25 13.45
N GLU A 31 -1.73 -5.68 14.63
CA GLU A 31 -0.38 -6.19 14.88
C GLU A 31 -0.12 -7.51 14.13
N ARG A 32 -1.10 -8.42 14.07
CA ARG A 32 -1.01 -9.65 13.29
C ARG A 32 -0.91 -9.37 11.78
N LEU A 33 -1.69 -8.42 11.28
CA LEU A 33 -1.62 -7.98 9.88
C LEU A 33 -0.29 -7.29 9.58
N ARG A 34 0.20 -6.46 10.50
CA ARG A 34 1.53 -5.82 10.39
C ARG A 34 2.62 -6.88 10.25
N LYS A 35 2.60 -7.91 11.09
CA LYS A 35 3.54 -9.05 11.00
C LYS A 35 3.49 -9.74 9.64
N MET A 36 2.29 -10.12 9.20
CA MET A 36 2.08 -10.77 7.90
C MET A 36 2.62 -9.91 6.74
N TYR A 37 2.37 -8.60 6.77
CA TYR A 37 2.83 -7.69 5.73
C TYR A 37 4.34 -7.44 5.76
N CYS A 38 4.93 -7.30 6.95
CA CYS A 38 6.36 -7.21 7.09
C CYS A 38 7.06 -8.47 6.56
N GLU A 39 6.54 -9.66 6.87
CA GLU A 39 7.05 -10.93 6.31
C GLU A 39 6.89 -10.98 4.78
N LYS A 40 5.73 -10.59 4.25
CA LYS A 40 5.45 -10.60 2.81
C LYS A 40 6.35 -9.66 2.02
N PHE A 41 6.71 -8.51 2.59
CA PHE A 41 7.50 -7.47 1.92
C PHE A 41 8.96 -7.42 2.39
N ASN A 42 9.42 -8.41 3.17
CA ASN A 42 10.76 -8.47 3.78
C ASN A 42 11.14 -7.17 4.51
N LEU A 43 10.20 -6.61 5.28
CA LEU A 43 10.42 -5.43 6.11
C LEU A 43 10.78 -5.82 7.55
N PRO A 44 11.59 -5.02 8.24
CA PRO A 44 11.91 -5.28 9.64
C PRO A 44 10.64 -5.21 10.50
N PHE A 45 10.45 -6.20 11.36
CA PHE A 45 9.32 -6.30 12.27
C PHE A 45 9.81 -6.44 13.71
N ALA A 46 9.49 -5.45 14.54
CA ALA A 46 9.64 -5.53 15.99
C ALA A 46 8.25 -5.64 16.62
N GLU A 47 7.98 -6.72 17.36
CA GLU A 47 6.69 -6.95 18.00
C GLU A 47 6.47 -5.97 19.16
N ILE A 48 5.26 -5.40 19.23
CA ILE A 48 4.88 -4.51 20.33
C ILE A 48 4.07 -5.33 21.33
N SER A 49 4.68 -5.65 22.47
CA SER A 49 4.02 -6.41 23.55
C SER A 49 3.07 -5.54 24.38
N GLU A 50 2.08 -6.16 25.02
CA GLU A 50 1.14 -5.51 25.94
C GLU A 50 1.82 -4.99 27.22
N LYS A 51 3.07 -5.40 27.48
CA LYS A 51 3.88 -4.97 28.63
C LYS A 51 4.44 -3.54 28.50
N ILE A 52 4.28 -2.91 27.34
CA ILE A 52 4.81 -1.59 27.05
C ILE A 52 3.72 -0.54 27.32
N GLU A 53 4.10 0.58 27.93
CA GLU A 53 3.20 1.72 28.09
C GLU A 53 2.70 2.21 26.71
N ASP A 54 1.40 2.48 26.62
CA ASP A 54 0.70 2.86 25.38
C ASP A 54 0.87 1.88 24.21
N PHE A 55 1.00 0.57 24.50
CA PHE A 55 1.14 -0.46 23.46
C PHE A 55 0.08 -0.36 22.35
N ARG A 56 -1.17 -0.04 22.71
CA ARG A 56 -2.28 0.06 21.75
C ARG A 56 -2.04 1.20 20.75
N ALA A 57 -1.70 2.39 21.23
CA ALA A 57 -1.42 3.54 20.37
C ALA A 57 -0.18 3.27 19.49
N LYS A 58 0.86 2.65 20.06
CA LYS A 58 2.08 2.28 19.32
C LYS A 58 1.81 1.25 18.22
N ARG A 59 0.97 0.24 18.47
CA ARG A 59 0.54 -0.75 17.44
C ARG A 59 -0.22 -0.08 16.31
N ILE A 60 -1.22 0.75 16.65
CA ILE A 60 -2.00 1.49 15.66
C ILE A 60 -1.11 2.38 14.81
N ALA A 61 -0.26 3.20 15.42
CA ALA A 61 0.66 4.09 14.72
C ALA A 61 1.62 3.31 13.81
N SER A 62 2.22 2.23 14.31
CA SER A 62 3.15 1.40 13.53
C SER A 62 2.48 0.75 12.32
N TYR A 63 1.23 0.31 12.46
CA TYR A 63 0.46 -0.23 11.34
C TYR A 63 0.11 0.84 10.31
N LEU A 64 -0.34 2.02 10.74
CA LEU A 64 -0.68 3.12 9.82
C LEU A 64 0.55 3.63 9.07
N ASN A 65 1.71 3.69 9.73
CA ASN A 65 2.98 4.03 9.09
C ASN A 65 3.37 3.00 8.02
N LEU A 66 3.29 1.71 8.35
CA LEU A 66 3.53 0.63 7.38
C LEU A 66 2.60 0.75 6.17
N LEU A 67 1.31 0.99 6.42
CA LEU A 67 0.31 1.13 5.36
C LEU A 67 0.65 2.32 4.45
N ASN A 68 0.97 3.48 5.03
CA ASN A 68 1.36 4.67 4.29
C ASN A 68 2.60 4.42 3.40
N GLU A 69 3.63 3.78 3.94
CA GLU A 69 4.84 3.44 3.17
C GLU A 69 4.52 2.52 1.99
N LEU A 70 3.74 1.47 2.21
CA LEU A 70 3.40 0.51 1.16
C LEU A 70 2.50 1.14 0.07
N VAL A 71 1.55 1.99 0.46
CA VAL A 71 0.70 2.73 -0.49
C VAL A 71 1.55 3.67 -1.35
N ASN A 72 2.45 4.45 -0.74
CA ASN A 72 3.34 5.34 -1.48
C ASN A 72 4.23 4.56 -2.46
N LYS A 73 4.79 3.41 -2.06
CA LYS A 73 5.54 2.54 -2.97
C LYS A 73 4.70 2.08 -4.17
N LYS A 74 3.44 1.72 -3.96
CA LYS A 74 2.54 1.33 -5.06
C LYS A 74 2.22 2.50 -6.00
N ILE A 75 2.03 3.70 -5.45
CA ILE A 75 1.79 4.91 -6.23
C ILE A 75 3.01 5.23 -7.10
N GLU A 76 4.21 5.21 -6.53
CA GLU A 76 5.45 5.45 -7.30
C GLU A 76 5.68 4.39 -8.38
N ALA A 77 5.43 3.11 -8.06
CA ALA A 77 5.49 2.03 -9.06
C ALA A 77 4.48 2.23 -10.20
N LEU A 78 3.27 2.70 -9.90
CA LEU A 78 2.26 3.03 -10.91
C LEU A 78 2.73 4.18 -11.81
N LYS A 79 3.25 5.27 -11.23
CA LYS A 79 3.76 6.42 -11.98
C LYS A 79 4.89 6.01 -12.93
N HIS A 80 5.83 5.19 -12.44
CA HIS A 80 6.94 4.69 -13.25
C HIS A 80 6.43 3.84 -14.42
N ALA A 81 5.52 2.90 -14.16
CA ALA A 81 4.94 2.04 -15.19
C ALA A 81 4.17 2.84 -16.26
N VAL A 82 3.49 3.94 -15.87
CA VAL A 82 2.84 4.84 -16.83
C VAL A 82 3.88 5.57 -17.68
N ALA A 83 4.94 6.10 -17.08
CA ALA A 83 5.99 6.81 -17.81
C ALA A 83 6.73 5.91 -18.80
N GLU A 84 7.05 4.67 -18.42
CA GLU A 84 7.66 3.68 -19.31
C GLU A 84 6.74 3.35 -20.49
N LYS A 85 5.46 3.07 -20.21
CA LYS A 85 4.48 2.78 -21.26
C LYS A 85 4.22 3.97 -22.17
N GLU A 86 4.28 5.20 -21.66
CA GLU A 86 4.16 6.40 -22.49
C GLU A 86 5.32 6.49 -23.48
N ALA A 87 6.55 6.19 -23.06
CA ALA A 87 7.71 6.16 -23.95
C ALA A 87 7.58 5.06 -25.02
N GLU A 88 7.15 3.86 -24.63
CA GLU A 88 6.86 2.76 -25.57
C GLU A 88 5.74 3.14 -26.57
N LEU A 89 4.66 3.77 -26.09
CA LEU A 89 3.56 4.22 -26.95
C LEU A 89 4.04 5.25 -27.97
N LYS A 90 4.80 6.26 -27.51
CA LYS A 90 5.38 7.29 -28.39
C LYS A 90 6.30 6.67 -29.43
N SER A 91 7.16 5.73 -29.02
CA SER A 91 8.03 5.00 -29.96
C SER A 91 7.21 4.23 -31.00
N TYR A 92 6.13 3.56 -30.58
CA TYR A 92 5.25 2.83 -31.50
C TYR A 92 4.63 3.78 -32.53
N PHE A 93 4.05 4.92 -32.11
CA PHE A 93 3.47 5.89 -33.03
C PHE A 93 4.50 6.54 -33.97
N CYS A 94 5.75 6.76 -33.52
CA CYS A 94 6.84 7.24 -34.38
C CYS A 94 7.34 6.20 -35.39
N MET A 95 7.13 4.90 -35.14
CA MET A 95 7.50 3.82 -36.07
C MET A 95 6.43 3.55 -37.13
N LEU A 96 5.22 4.10 -36.98
CA LEU A 96 4.19 4.00 -38.01
C LEU A 96 4.65 4.77 -39.26
N PRO A 97 4.59 4.18 -40.46
CA PRO A 97 4.95 4.88 -41.69
C PRO A 97 3.97 6.04 -41.96
N ASP A 98 4.46 7.15 -42.51
CA ASP A 98 3.68 8.35 -42.88
C ASP A 98 2.59 8.10 -43.95
N ALA A 99 2.37 6.86 -44.39
CA ALA A 99 1.49 6.51 -45.49
C ALA A 99 0.04 6.29 -45.04
N ALA A 100 -0.63 7.37 -44.66
CA ALA A 100 -2.07 7.55 -44.82
C ALA A 100 -2.38 9.04 -45.06
N ALA A 101 -1.76 9.61 -46.09
CA ALA A 101 -2.13 10.88 -46.70
C ALA A 101 -2.26 10.69 -48.21
#